data_AF-A0A7V8E0A2-F1
#
_entry.id   AF-A0A7V8E0A2-F1
#
_cell.length_a   1.000
_cell.length_b   1.000
_cell.length_c   1.000
_cell.angle_alpha   90.00
_cell.angle_beta   90.00
_cell.angle_gamma   90.00
#
_symmetry.space_group_name_H-M   'P 1'
#
loop_
_entity.id
_entity.type
_entity.pdbx_description
1 polymer ?
#
loop_
_entity_poly.entity_id
_entity_poly.type
_entity_poly.pdbx_seq_one_letter_code
_entity_poly.pdbx_strand_id
1 'polypeptide(L)'
;MEPVEPGNAARDGEGSAPASDKDRLLPPAGEAPGARLHCPQCGASWPAGTVLCVRCGMNLLTGERTAPPPASPTLEEEPETRLERFAGRFPGLFRPKTLVLSLIVLAMAACCFVLCIVLLSMGVVMTAATAGGVGLILYAQAVAWILTGEIQLLVEAMTEFDGPRWNAFILALIIPLTLALVFMGLKPKA
;
A
#
# COMPACT_ATOMS: atom_id res chain seq x y z
N MET A 1 -29.06 -27.77 -24.48
CA MET A 1 -28.55 -27.57 -25.85
C MET A 1 -27.14 -27.06 -25.71
N GLU A 2 -26.23 -28.02 -25.69
CA GLU A 2 -24.78 -27.85 -25.82
C GLU A 2 -24.43 -27.37 -27.23
N PRO A 3 -23.22 -26.83 -27.41
CA PRO A 3 -22.40 -27.29 -28.52
C PRO A 3 -21.09 -27.92 -28.04
N VAL A 4 -20.79 -29.02 -28.72
CA VAL A 4 -19.76 -30.04 -28.52
C VAL A 4 -18.67 -29.85 -29.59
N GLU A 5 -17.40 -29.87 -29.16
CA GLU A 5 -16.16 -30.36 -29.85
C GLU A 5 -15.66 -29.69 -31.17
N PRO A 6 -14.40 -29.92 -31.65
CA PRO A 6 -13.47 -31.02 -31.34
C PRO A 6 -12.00 -30.66 -31.05
N GLY A 7 -11.27 -31.69 -30.63
CA GLY A 7 -9.86 -31.66 -30.27
C GLY A 7 -8.87 -31.46 -31.41
N ASN A 8 -7.59 -31.42 -31.03
CA ASN A 8 -6.54 -31.69 -31.99
C ASN A 8 -5.35 -32.40 -31.35
N ALA A 9 -4.86 -33.34 -32.13
CA ALA A 9 -3.95 -34.40 -31.78
C ALA A 9 -2.49 -33.93 -31.69
N ALA A 10 -1.75 -34.68 -30.88
CA ALA A 10 -0.38 -35.13 -31.08
C ALA A 10 0.42 -34.46 -32.23
N ARG A 11 1.51 -33.80 -31.85
CA ARG A 11 2.74 -33.80 -32.66
C ARG A 11 3.95 -33.96 -31.75
N ASP A 12 4.39 -35.20 -31.68
CA ASP A 12 5.76 -35.57 -31.37
C ASP A 12 6.68 -34.94 -32.42
N GLY A 13 7.74 -34.30 -31.94
CA GLY A 13 8.72 -33.61 -32.77
C GLY A 13 10.05 -33.57 -32.05
N GLU A 14 10.73 -34.72 -32.02
CA GLU A 14 12.18 -34.79 -31.86
C GLU A 14 12.86 -33.86 -32.87
N GLY A 15 13.71 -32.97 -32.37
CA GLY A 15 14.37 -31.96 -33.18
C GLY A 15 15.56 -31.36 -32.45
N SER A 16 16.61 -32.18 -32.32
CA SER A 16 18.04 -31.83 -32.27
C SER A 16 18.42 -30.41 -31.83
N ALA A 17 19.05 -30.35 -30.65
CA ALA A 17 19.81 -29.20 -30.19
C ALA A 17 20.90 -28.77 -31.20
N PRO A 18 20.89 -27.51 -31.69
CA PRO A 18 22.08 -26.93 -32.28
C PRO A 18 23.06 -26.54 -31.17
N ALA A 19 24.33 -26.92 -31.38
CA ALA A 19 25.44 -26.69 -30.49
C ALA A 19 25.57 -25.22 -30.09
N SER A 20 25.88 -25.02 -28.81
CA SER A 20 26.18 -23.74 -28.19
C SER A 20 27.44 -23.13 -28.80
N ASP A 21 27.27 -22.23 -29.77
CA ASP A 21 28.30 -21.31 -30.26
C ASP A 21 28.27 -20.04 -29.41
N LYS A 22 28.81 -20.13 -28.18
CA LYS A 22 28.83 -19.04 -27.20
C LYS A 22 30.08 -18.17 -27.23
N ASP A 23 31.02 -18.43 -28.14
CA ASP A 23 32.38 -17.87 -28.03
C ASP A 23 32.78 -16.85 -29.12
N ARG A 24 31.84 -16.29 -29.90
CA ARG A 24 32.25 -15.47 -31.07
C ARG A 24 31.60 -14.12 -31.35
N LEU A 25 30.99 -13.46 -30.35
CA LEU A 25 30.49 -12.10 -30.53
C LEU A 25 30.88 -11.18 -29.36
N LEU A 26 32.18 -10.98 -29.16
CA LEU A 26 32.62 -9.68 -28.63
C LEU A 26 32.60 -8.69 -29.82
N PRO A 27 31.73 -7.67 -29.80
CA PRO A 27 31.78 -6.63 -30.82
C PRO A 27 33.12 -5.89 -30.76
N PRO A 28 33.70 -5.52 -31.92
CA PRO A 28 34.92 -4.73 -31.96
C PRO A 28 34.69 -3.39 -31.24
N ALA A 29 35.46 -3.15 -30.19
CA ALA A 29 35.47 -1.89 -29.46
C ALA A 29 36.04 -0.79 -30.38
N GLY A 30 35.18 -0.11 -31.15
CA GLY A 30 35.66 0.95 -32.04
C GLY A 30 34.65 1.63 -32.96
N GLU A 31 33.34 1.55 -32.72
CA GLU A 31 32.36 2.24 -33.57
C GLU A 31 32.20 3.71 -33.15
N ALA A 32 32.28 4.63 -34.12
CA ALA A 32 32.24 6.08 -33.89
C ALA A 32 30.94 6.56 -33.21
N PRO A 33 31.02 7.52 -32.26
CA PRO A 33 29.85 8.04 -31.55
C PRO A 33 28.93 8.81 -32.51
N GLY A 34 27.82 8.20 -32.92
CA GLY A 34 26.79 8.88 -33.72
C GLY A 34 25.91 8.00 -34.61
N ALA A 35 26.23 6.71 -34.78
CA ALA A 35 25.37 5.82 -35.57
C ALA A 35 23.98 5.65 -34.92
N ARG A 36 22.91 5.79 -35.71
CA ARG A 36 21.54 5.46 -35.29
C ARG A 36 21.20 4.05 -35.76
N LEU A 37 20.67 3.24 -34.86
CA LEU A 37 20.19 1.89 -35.16
C LEU A 37 18.69 1.94 -35.43
N HIS A 38 18.23 1.23 -36.46
CA HIS A 38 16.80 1.11 -36.76
C HIS A 38 16.28 -0.27 -36.36
N CYS A 39 15.16 -0.31 -35.66
CA CYS A 39 14.51 -1.57 -35.30
C CYS A 39 13.96 -2.26 -36.57
N PRO A 40 14.35 -3.51 -36.88
CA PRO A 40 13.90 -4.20 -38.10
C PRO A 40 12.40 -4.53 -38.07
N GLN A 41 11.78 -4.59 -36.89
CA GLN A 41 10.36 -4.94 -36.76
C GLN A 41 9.43 -3.74 -36.82
N CYS A 42 9.77 -2.61 -36.17
CA CYS A 42 8.88 -1.46 -36.03
C CYS A 42 9.41 -0.15 -36.64
N GLY A 43 10.62 -0.16 -37.19
CA GLY A 43 11.26 0.99 -37.85
C GLY A 43 11.71 2.12 -36.92
N ALA A 44 11.54 2.01 -35.60
CA ALA A 44 11.94 3.05 -34.65
C ALA A 44 13.47 3.22 -34.64
N SER A 45 13.94 4.47 -34.60
CA SER A 45 15.38 4.79 -34.53
C SER A 45 15.84 4.94 -33.08
N TRP A 46 16.96 4.31 -32.75
CA TRP A 46 17.56 4.29 -31.41
C TRP A 46 19.04 4.72 -31.47
N PRO A 47 19.59 5.29 -30.38
CA PRO A 47 21.02 5.58 -30.31
C PRO A 47 21.85 4.28 -30.31
N ALA A 48 23.07 4.33 -30.86
CA ALA A 48 24.03 3.23 -30.79
C ALA A 48 24.21 2.74 -29.35
N GLY A 49 24.27 1.42 -29.18
CA GLY A 49 24.37 0.76 -27.86
C GLY A 49 23.03 0.38 -27.23
N THR A 50 21.89 0.74 -27.83
CA THR A 50 20.58 0.29 -27.36
C THR A 50 20.38 -1.20 -27.67
N VAL A 51 20.18 -2.02 -26.62
CA VAL A 51 20.05 -3.48 -26.75
C VAL A 51 18.61 -3.91 -27.03
N LEU A 52 17.60 -3.18 -26.55
CA LEU A 52 16.19 -3.55 -26.63
C LEU A 52 15.33 -2.43 -27.23
N CYS A 53 14.46 -2.76 -28.18
CA CYS A 53 13.46 -1.83 -28.70
C CYS A 53 12.31 -1.67 -27.69
N VAL A 54 12.21 -0.51 -27.05
CA VAL A 54 11.15 -0.22 -26.07
C VAL A 54 9.75 -0.27 -26.68
N ARG A 55 9.64 -0.09 -28.01
CA ARG A 55 8.35 -0.06 -28.72
C ARG A 55 7.77 -1.45 -29.00
N CYS A 56 8.61 -2.45 -29.28
CA CYS A 56 8.14 -3.79 -29.67
C CYS A 56 8.72 -4.95 -28.85
N GLY A 57 9.68 -4.68 -27.96
CA GLY A 57 10.33 -5.67 -27.10
C GLY A 57 11.35 -6.56 -27.81
N MET A 58 11.76 -6.21 -29.03
CA MET A 58 12.77 -6.98 -29.78
C MET A 58 14.19 -6.59 -29.36
N ASN A 59 15.07 -7.58 -29.22
CA ASN A 59 16.49 -7.33 -28.99
C ASN A 59 17.15 -6.89 -30.31
N LEU A 60 17.73 -5.70 -30.32
CA LEU A 60 18.33 -5.06 -31.50
C LEU A 60 19.69 -5.68 -31.89
N LEU A 61 20.34 -6.38 -30.96
CA LEU A 61 21.61 -7.07 -31.21
C LEU A 61 21.39 -8.48 -31.75
N THR A 62 20.45 -9.23 -31.17
CA THR A 62 20.22 -10.64 -31.55
C THR A 62 19.10 -10.84 -32.56
N GLY A 63 18.23 -9.83 -32.78
CA GLY A 63 17.05 -9.95 -33.63
C GLY A 63 15.93 -10.83 -33.06
N GLU A 64 16.17 -11.45 -31.91
CA GLU A 64 15.19 -12.29 -31.24
C GLU A 64 14.25 -11.46 -30.37
N ARG A 65 12.98 -11.81 -30.38
CA ARG A 65 12.01 -11.26 -29.44
C ARG A 65 12.23 -11.95 -28.11
N THR A 66 12.51 -11.18 -27.06
CA THR A 66 12.56 -11.74 -25.71
C THR A 66 11.19 -12.35 -25.45
N ALA A 67 11.15 -13.67 -25.28
CA ALA A 67 9.92 -14.34 -24.89
C ALA A 67 9.38 -13.62 -23.64
N PRO A 68 8.07 -13.35 -23.57
CA PRO A 68 7.51 -12.82 -22.34
C PRO A 68 8.00 -13.73 -21.21
N PRO A 69 8.52 -13.16 -20.10
CA PRO A 69 8.99 -13.96 -19.00
C PRO A 69 7.88 -14.98 -18.67
N PRO A 70 8.23 -16.27 -18.47
CA PRO A 70 7.23 -17.28 -18.14
C PRO A 70 6.41 -16.70 -17.01
N ALA A 71 5.08 -16.66 -17.20
CA ALA A 71 4.16 -16.09 -16.23
C ALA A 71 4.61 -16.61 -14.86
N SER A 72 5.13 -15.70 -14.04
CA SER A 72 5.61 -16.04 -12.70
C SER A 72 4.52 -16.89 -12.07
N PRO A 73 4.85 -18.08 -11.54
CA PRO A 73 3.84 -18.98 -10.99
C PRO A 73 2.95 -18.13 -10.09
N THR A 74 1.65 -18.12 -10.42
CA THR A 74 0.61 -17.48 -9.64
C THR A 74 0.80 -18.02 -8.23
N LEU A 75 1.44 -17.24 -7.38
CA LEU A 75 1.60 -17.56 -5.97
C LEU A 75 0.17 -17.74 -5.50
N GLU A 76 -0.22 -18.98 -5.23
CA GLU A 76 -1.50 -19.29 -4.62
C GLU A 76 -1.63 -18.33 -3.45
N GLU A 77 -2.63 -17.43 -3.52
CA GLU A 77 -2.93 -16.49 -2.46
C GLU A 77 -3.19 -17.33 -1.20
N GLU A 78 -2.17 -17.49 -0.35
CA GLU A 78 -2.37 -17.99 1.00
C GLU A 78 -3.51 -17.15 1.61
N PRO A 79 -4.47 -17.79 2.33
CA PRO A 79 -5.64 -17.10 2.82
C PRO A 79 -5.18 -15.95 3.70
N GLU A 80 -5.28 -14.72 3.18
CA GLU A 80 -4.88 -13.49 3.86
C GLU A 80 -5.32 -13.61 5.31
N THR A 81 -4.35 -13.82 6.19
CA THR A 81 -4.68 -14.02 7.59
C THR A 81 -5.30 -12.71 8.06
N ARG A 82 -6.35 -12.76 8.89
CA ARG A 82 -7.02 -11.53 9.40
C ARG A 82 -6.01 -10.52 9.97
N LEU A 83 -4.85 -11.02 10.42
CA LEU A 83 -3.72 -10.26 10.89
C LEU A 83 -3.08 -9.39 9.80
N GLU A 84 -2.87 -9.88 8.58
CA GLU A 84 -2.29 -9.10 7.47
C GLU A 84 -3.22 -7.98 7.04
N ARG A 85 -4.52 -8.27 6.94
CA ARG A 85 -5.54 -7.27 6.63
C ARG A 85 -5.63 -6.19 7.72
N PHE A 86 -5.44 -6.58 8.98
CA PHE A 86 -5.37 -5.63 10.10
C PHE A 86 -4.06 -4.84 10.07
N ALA A 87 -2.94 -5.50 9.79
CA ALA A 87 -1.62 -4.88 9.75
C ALA A 87 -1.52 -3.83 8.63
N GLY A 88 -2.11 -4.09 7.47
CA GLY A 88 -2.23 -3.11 6.39
C GLY A 88 -3.10 -1.89 6.75
N ARG A 89 -4.03 -2.03 7.72
CA ARG A 89 -4.89 -0.93 8.16
C ARG A 89 -4.28 -0.09 9.28
N PHE A 90 -3.34 -0.64 10.05
CA PHE A 90 -2.70 0.03 11.18
C PHE A 90 -1.16 -0.10 11.11
N PRO A 91 -0.51 0.52 10.11
CA PRO A 91 0.95 0.45 9.95
C PRO A 91 1.70 1.02 11.17
N GLY A 92 1.10 1.97 11.89
CA GLY A 92 1.70 2.56 13.08
C GLY A 92 1.82 1.65 14.29
N LEU A 93 1.03 0.57 14.35
CA LEU A 93 1.07 -0.35 15.47
C LEU A 93 2.41 -1.10 15.55
N PHE A 94 3.11 -1.26 14.43
CA PHE A 94 4.38 -2.00 14.36
C PHE A 94 5.61 -1.11 14.55
N ARG A 95 5.44 0.21 14.68
CA ARG A 95 6.54 1.13 14.99
C ARG A 95 6.56 1.43 16.49
N PRO A 96 7.45 0.80 17.28
CA PRO A 96 7.40 0.86 18.74
C PRO A 96 7.52 2.29 19.29
N LYS A 97 8.30 3.15 18.62
CA LYS A 97 8.44 4.56 19.00
C LYS A 97 7.11 5.33 18.85
N THR A 98 6.45 5.18 17.70
CA THR A 98 5.17 5.84 17.41
C THR A 98 4.09 5.33 18.35
N LEU A 99 4.07 4.02 18.64
CA LEU A 99 3.14 3.39 19.56
C LEU A 99 3.31 3.89 21.00
N VAL A 100 4.54 3.99 21.51
CA VAL A 100 4.79 4.52 22.85
C VAL A 100 4.34 5.98 22.95
N LEU A 101 4.64 6.79 21.94
CA LEU A 101 4.25 8.21 21.93
C LEU A 101 2.73 8.38 21.83
N SER A 102 2.05 7.59 20.99
CA SER A 102 0.58 7.63 20.88
C SER A 102 -0.09 7.20 22.18
N LEU A 103 0.43 6.19 22.89
CA LEU A 103 -0.07 5.79 24.20
C LEU A 103 0.07 6.88 25.26
N ILE A 104 1.19 7.62 25.28
CA ILE A 104 1.38 8.76 26.18
C ILE A 104 0.34 9.85 25.90
N VAL A 105 0.13 10.19 24.62
CA VAL A 105 -0.88 11.20 24.24
C VAL A 105 -2.30 10.72 24.55
N LEU A 106 -2.59 9.42 24.35
CA LEU A 106 -3.86 8.81 24.71
C LEU A 106 -4.12 8.90 26.23
N ALA A 107 -3.10 8.64 27.05
CA ALA A 107 -3.20 8.77 28.50
C ALA A 107 -3.48 10.22 28.93
N MET A 108 -2.80 11.19 28.31
CA MET A 108 -3.09 12.61 28.55
C MET A 108 -4.52 12.99 28.14
N ALA A 109 -4.98 12.53 26.97
CA ALA A 109 -6.36 12.74 26.51
C ALA A 109 -7.37 12.15 27.51
N ALA A 110 -7.12 10.93 28.00
CA ALA A 110 -7.96 10.29 29.02
C ALA A 110 -7.99 11.11 30.33
N CYS A 111 -6.85 11.62 30.79
CA CYS A 111 -6.80 12.54 31.94
C CYS A 111 -7.63 13.82 31.69
N CYS A 112 -7.55 14.41 30.50
CA CYS A 112 -8.38 15.56 30.13
C CYS A 112 -9.88 15.23 30.14
N PHE A 113 -10.29 14.04 29.68
CA PHE A 113 -11.68 13.61 29.73
C PHE A 113 -12.17 13.37 31.17
N VAL A 114 -11.36 12.74 32.02
CA VAL A 114 -11.68 12.58 33.44
C VAL A 114 -11.83 13.95 34.11
N LEU A 115 -10.91 14.88 33.84
CA LEU A 115 -11.00 16.25 34.35
C LEU A 115 -12.27 16.95 33.86
N CYS A 116 -12.63 16.80 32.58
CA CYS A 116 -13.87 17.32 32.02
C CYS A 116 -15.11 16.80 32.79
N ILE A 117 -15.18 15.49 33.05
CA ILE A 117 -16.28 14.88 33.83
C ILE A 117 -16.33 15.45 35.25
N VAL A 118 -15.18 15.59 35.92
CA VAL A 118 -15.11 16.18 37.27
C VAL A 118 -15.59 17.65 37.24
N LEU A 119 -15.15 18.45 36.28
CA LEU A 119 -15.58 19.85 36.14
C LEU A 119 -17.07 19.98 35.84
N LEU A 120 -17.64 19.08 35.01
CA LEU A 120 -19.09 19.01 34.78
C LEU A 120 -19.84 18.69 36.07
N SER A 121 -19.32 17.77 36.89
CA SER A 121 -19.92 17.42 38.18
C SER A 121 -19.92 18.59 39.18
N MET A 122 -18.96 19.51 39.05
CA MET A 122 -18.88 20.75 39.84
C MET A 122 -19.72 21.90 39.26
N GLY A 123 -20.35 21.73 38.09
CA GLY A 123 -21.13 22.77 37.43
C GLY A 123 -20.30 23.80 36.64
N VAL A 124 -18.99 23.56 36.44
CA VAL A 124 -18.09 24.49 35.73
C VAL A 124 -18.08 24.18 34.23
N VAL A 125 -19.18 24.51 33.54
CA VAL A 125 -19.44 24.06 32.16
C VAL A 125 -18.42 24.58 31.14
N MET A 126 -18.03 25.87 31.20
CA MET A 126 -17.13 26.45 30.20
C MET A 126 -15.72 25.83 30.26
N THR A 127 -15.18 25.64 31.46
CA THR A 127 -13.87 24.99 31.64
C THR A 127 -13.92 23.50 31.32
N ALA A 128 -15.05 22.84 31.60
CA ALA A 128 -15.24 21.46 31.18
C ALA A 128 -15.25 21.35 29.64
N ALA A 129 -15.96 22.24 28.94
CA ALA A 129 -16.01 22.25 27.50
C ALA A 129 -14.63 22.45 26.86
N THR A 130 -13.80 23.36 27.40
CA THR A 130 -12.43 23.57 26.90
C THR A 130 -11.54 22.35 27.19
N ALA A 131 -11.59 21.79 28.39
CA ALA A 131 -10.85 20.58 28.75
C ALA A 131 -11.23 19.38 27.87
N GLY A 132 -12.53 19.19 27.63
CA GLY A 132 -13.06 18.17 26.73
C GLY A 132 -12.64 18.37 25.27
N GLY A 133 -12.66 19.61 24.78
CA GLY A 133 -12.19 19.96 23.44
C GLY A 133 -10.70 19.66 23.24
N VAL A 134 -9.86 20.04 24.20
CA VAL A 134 -8.42 19.70 24.19
C VAL A 134 -8.22 18.18 24.23
N GLY A 135 -8.94 17.47 25.10
CA GLY A 135 -8.88 16.01 25.18
C GLY A 135 -9.25 15.33 23.86
N LEU A 136 -10.28 15.84 23.16
CA LEU A 136 -10.70 15.31 21.86
C LEU A 136 -9.65 15.54 20.76
N ILE A 137 -9.02 16.71 20.73
CA ILE A 137 -7.95 17.01 19.77
C ILE A 137 -6.73 16.10 20.02
N LEU A 138 -6.32 15.93 21.28
CA LEU A 138 -5.23 15.02 21.64
C LEU A 138 -5.55 13.57 21.27
N TYR A 139 -6.79 13.13 21.52
CA TYR A 139 -7.26 11.82 21.13
C TYR A 139 -7.19 11.62 19.60
N ALA A 140 -7.73 12.57 18.82
CA ALA A 140 -7.67 12.53 17.37
C ALA A 140 -6.23 12.48 16.84
N GLN A 141 -5.33 13.27 17.43
CA GLN A 141 -3.91 13.27 17.09
C GLN A 141 -3.24 11.91 17.38
N ALA A 142 -3.53 11.28 18.52
CA ALA A 142 -3.01 9.96 18.87
C ALA A 142 -3.51 8.88 17.89
N VAL A 143 -4.80 8.90 17.54
CA VAL A 143 -5.39 7.99 16.56
C VAL A 143 -4.77 8.18 15.19
N ALA A 144 -4.53 9.42 14.76
CA ALA A 144 -3.87 9.72 13.49
C ALA A 144 -2.48 9.08 13.42
N TRP A 145 -1.65 9.20 14.47
CA TRP A 145 -0.33 8.56 14.53
C TRP A 145 -0.38 7.03 14.44
N ILE A 146 -1.42 6.41 15.00
CA ILE A 146 -1.60 4.95 14.92
C ILE A 146 -1.96 4.53 13.49
N LEU A 147 -2.75 5.34 12.78
CA LEU A 147 -3.19 5.05 11.41
C LEU A 147 -2.12 5.35 10.35
N THR A 148 -1.37 6.43 10.48
CA THR A 148 -0.28 6.77 9.54
C THR A 148 0.99 6.00 9.83
N GLY A 149 1.27 5.74 11.12
CA GLY A 149 2.54 5.19 11.58
C GLY A 149 3.71 6.17 11.56
N GLU A 150 3.44 7.44 11.32
CA GLU A 150 4.42 8.51 11.30
C GLU A 150 4.01 9.62 12.26
N ILE A 151 5.00 10.29 12.86
CA ILE A 151 4.75 11.44 13.72
C ILE A 151 4.55 12.65 12.80
N GLN A 152 3.30 12.91 12.46
CA GLN A 152 2.89 14.05 11.64
C GLN A 152 1.82 14.88 12.36
N LEU A 153 1.65 16.13 11.96
CA LEU A 153 0.56 16.96 12.46
C LEU A 153 -0.78 16.42 11.95
N LEU A 154 -1.83 16.50 12.78
CA LEU A 154 -3.18 16.03 12.40
C LEU A 154 -3.65 16.59 11.06
N VAL A 155 -3.32 17.85 10.77
CA VAL A 155 -3.70 18.51 9.51
C VAL A 155 -3.07 17.82 8.30
N GLU A 156 -1.78 17.45 8.39
CA GLU A 156 -1.07 16.74 7.32
C GLU A 156 -1.62 15.32 7.17
N ALA A 157 -1.82 14.61 8.28
CA ALA A 157 -2.39 13.26 8.28
C ALA A 157 -3.78 13.20 7.61
N MET A 158 -4.62 14.21 7.84
CA MET A 158 -5.95 14.28 7.20
C MET A 158 -5.89 14.46 5.68
N THR A 159 -4.83 15.07 5.14
CA THR A 159 -4.65 15.21 3.69
C THR A 159 -4.15 13.93 3.02
N GLU A 160 -3.51 13.04 3.78
CA GLU A 160 -2.94 11.78 3.29
C GLU A 160 -3.89 10.58 3.46
N PHE A 161 -5.06 10.78 4.08
CA PHE A 161 -6.03 9.71 4.28
C PHE A 161 -6.81 9.39 2.99
N ASP A 162 -6.45 8.27 2.38
CA ASP A 162 -7.29 7.59 1.38
C ASP A 162 -8.61 7.12 1.99
N GLY A 163 -9.65 6.96 1.16
CA GLY A 163 -11.02 6.61 1.60
C GLY A 163 -11.11 5.51 2.68
N PRO A 164 -10.41 4.36 2.57
CA PRO A 164 -10.43 3.33 3.59
C PRO A 164 -9.79 3.73 4.93
N ARG A 165 -8.76 4.60 4.92
CA ARG A 165 -8.12 5.14 6.13
C ARG A 165 -9.01 6.18 6.80
N TRP A 166 -9.70 7.00 5.99
CA TRP A 166 -10.73 7.91 6.48
C TRP A 166 -11.82 7.16 7.25
N ASN A 167 -12.36 6.08 6.67
CA ASN A 167 -13.37 5.27 7.36
C ASN A 167 -12.88 4.70 8.71
N ALA A 168 -11.62 4.25 8.76
CA ALA A 168 -11.02 3.76 10.01
C ALA A 168 -10.87 4.87 11.06
N PHE A 169 -10.46 6.07 10.65
CA PHE A 169 -10.35 7.24 11.53
C PHE A 169 -11.71 7.66 12.10
N ILE A 170 -12.75 7.76 11.27
CA ILE A 170 -14.12 8.09 11.71
C ILE A 170 -14.63 7.06 12.71
N LEU A 171 -14.47 5.77 12.41
CA LEU A 171 -14.90 4.71 13.33
C LEU A 171 -14.17 4.80 14.67
N ALA A 172 -12.85 5.02 14.64
CA ALA A 172 -12.05 5.20 15.86
C ALA A 172 -12.46 6.43 16.68
N LEU A 173 -12.98 7.50 16.06
CA LEU A 173 -13.53 8.66 16.76
C LEU A 173 -14.93 8.41 17.32
N ILE A 174 -15.82 7.77 16.54
CA ILE A 174 -17.24 7.61 16.89
C ILE A 174 -17.44 6.53 17.96
N ILE A 175 -16.75 5.39 17.88
CA ILE A 175 -16.92 4.26 18.81
C ILE A 175 -16.79 4.66 20.30
N PRO A 176 -15.70 5.33 20.74
CA PRO A 176 -15.58 5.72 22.15
C PRO A 176 -16.63 6.76 22.56
N LEU A 177 -17.01 7.66 21.64
CA LEU A 177 -18.05 8.66 21.91
C LEU A 177 -19.42 8.00 22.09
N THR A 178 -19.79 7.05 21.22
CA THR A 178 -21.04 6.30 21.34
C THR A 178 -21.05 5.44 22.59
N LEU A 179 -19.94 4.77 22.92
CA LEU A 179 -19.80 4.03 24.18
C LEU A 179 -19.97 4.96 25.39
N ALA A 180 -19.29 6.12 25.42
CA ALA A 180 -19.43 7.09 26.49
C ALA A 180 -20.88 7.59 26.64
N LEU A 181 -21.56 7.90 25.54
CA LEU A 181 -22.97 8.29 25.55
C LEU A 181 -23.89 7.17 26.03
N VAL A 182 -23.64 5.92 25.63
CA VAL A 182 -24.36 4.74 26.13
C VAL A 182 -24.18 4.59 27.65
N PHE A 183 -22.94 4.73 28.14
CA PHE A 183 -22.63 4.67 29.57
C PHE A 183 -23.25 5.83 30.38
N MET A 184 -23.30 7.05 29.82
CA MET A 184 -23.88 8.22 30.47
C MET A 184 -25.41 8.24 30.41
N GLY A 185 -26.01 7.71 29.34
CA GLY A 185 -27.41 7.96 28.99
C GLY A 185 -28.36 6.77 29.08
N LEU A 186 -27.88 5.53 29.18
CA LEU A 186 -28.73 4.34 29.14
C LEU A 186 -28.66 3.54 30.44
N LYS A 187 -29.18 4.11 31.52
CA LYS A 187 -30.04 3.28 32.37
C LYS A 187 -31.43 3.32 31.75
N PRO A 188 -31.84 2.30 30.97
CA PRO A 188 -33.26 2.16 30.67
C PRO A 188 -33.98 2.15 32.02
N LYS A 189 -34.89 3.10 32.23
CA LYS A 189 -35.83 3.01 33.35
C LYS A 189 -36.70 1.79 33.05
N ALA A 190 -36.32 0.64 33.61
CA ALA A 190 -37.14 -0.55 33.67
C ALA A 190 -38.28 -0.33 34.68
#